data_AF-A0A958QP83-F1
#
_entry.id   AF-A0A958QP83-F1
#
_cell.length_a   1.000
_cell.length_b   1.000
_cell.length_c   1.000
_cell.angle_alpha   90.00
_cell.angle_beta   90.00
_cell.angle_gamma   90.00
#
_symmetry.space_group_name_H-M   'P 1'
#
loop_
_entity.id
_entity.type
_entity.pdbx_description
1 polymer ?
#
loop_
_entity_poly.entity_id
_entity_poly.type
_entity_poly.pdbx_seq_one_letter_code
_entity_poly.pdbx_strand_id
1 'polypeptide(L)'
;SEQGIRTTYRAVERSLSSGSQESKLLRSGANFAVVLISDEDESATKQMNDPEELLSLIGARFDGQKNFLFNSIITIPGDTACRSTNGYSYGERYKTMTELTGGLLGSVCASDYAGQVSGIAENIKNMAKSFTLSCPPIAAMGVQVFRDGVQISDAYTIDGVKLSFTQPIEPGDYQLKYQCLK
;
A
#
# COMPACT_ATOMS: atom_id res chain seq x y z
N SER A 1 -22.34 1.25 -2.58
CA SER A 1 -21.42 2.13 -3.33
C SER A 1 -20.07 2.03 -2.66
N GLU A 2 -19.11 1.45 -3.37
CA GLU A 2 -17.84 1.03 -2.78
C GLU A 2 -16.93 2.21 -2.45
N GLN A 3 -16.36 2.20 -1.24
CA GLN A 3 -15.60 3.32 -0.68
C GLN A 3 -14.33 2.88 0.06
N GLY A 4 -13.64 1.84 -0.42
CA GLY A 4 -12.46 1.24 0.22
C GLY A 4 -11.27 2.20 0.47
N ILE A 5 -10.90 3.03 -0.50
CA ILE A 5 -9.81 4.01 -0.36
C ILE A 5 -10.22 5.06 0.66
N ARG A 6 -11.44 5.59 0.56
CA ARG A 6 -11.95 6.57 1.51
C ARG A 6 -12.09 6.03 2.92
N THR A 7 -12.49 4.78 3.07
CA THR A 7 -12.59 4.13 4.38
C THR A 7 -11.21 4.05 5.02
N THR A 8 -10.19 3.68 4.24
CA THR A 8 -8.80 3.66 4.68
C THR A 8 -8.31 5.07 5.04
N TYR A 9 -8.58 6.06 4.19
CA TYR A 9 -8.26 7.47 4.44
C TYR A 9 -8.84 7.94 5.77
N ARG A 10 -10.13 7.67 6.01
CA ARG A 10 -10.82 8.05 7.26
C ARG A 10 -10.27 7.32 8.48
N ALA A 11 -9.84 6.06 8.34
CA ALA A 11 -9.19 5.33 9.43
C ALA A 11 -7.86 6.00 9.83
N VAL A 12 -7.04 6.39 8.84
CA VAL A 12 -5.79 7.12 9.07
C VAL A 12 -6.08 8.51 9.67
N GLU A 13 -7.04 9.24 9.12
CA GLU A 13 -7.42 10.56 9.62
C GLU A 13 -7.92 10.50 11.07
N ARG A 14 -8.78 9.53 11.43
CA ARG A 14 -9.26 9.36 12.82
C ARG A 14 -8.17 8.93 13.79
N SER A 15 -7.11 8.28 13.32
CA SER A 15 -5.92 8.00 14.13
C SER A 15 -5.15 9.26 14.54
N LEU A 16 -5.45 10.43 13.94
CA LEU A 16 -4.91 11.73 14.33
C LEU A 16 -5.54 12.28 15.62
N SER A 17 -6.78 11.89 15.92
CA SER A 17 -7.49 12.39 17.10
C SER A 17 -6.93 11.74 18.37
N SER A 18 -6.47 12.55 19.32
CA SER A 18 -5.96 12.05 20.60
C SER A 18 -7.03 11.24 21.33
N GLY A 19 -6.68 10.03 21.77
CA GLY A 19 -7.60 9.13 22.48
C GLY A 19 -8.55 8.31 21.58
N SER A 20 -8.46 8.41 20.25
CA SER A 20 -9.24 7.53 19.36
C SER A 20 -8.77 6.07 19.47
N GLN A 21 -9.68 5.11 19.31
CA GLN A 21 -9.31 3.69 19.31
C GLN A 21 -8.44 3.35 18.09
N GLU A 22 -8.63 4.08 16.99
CA GLU A 22 -7.90 3.98 15.74
C GLU A 22 -6.41 4.30 15.91
N SER A 23 -6.06 5.22 16.82
CA SER A 23 -4.66 5.50 17.17
C SER A 23 -3.93 4.28 17.76
N LYS A 24 -4.67 3.35 18.40
CA LYS A 24 -4.13 2.10 18.95
C LYS A 24 -3.96 1.01 17.88
N LEU A 25 -4.73 1.09 16.80
CA LEU A 25 -4.63 0.17 15.66
C LEU A 25 -3.50 0.58 14.71
N LEU A 26 -3.31 1.88 14.48
CA LEU A 26 -2.31 2.44 13.59
C LEU A 26 -1.09 3.02 14.33
N ARG A 27 -0.42 2.18 15.13
CA ARG A 27 0.73 2.57 15.95
C ARG A 27 1.96 2.98 15.13
N SER A 28 2.81 3.84 15.69
CA SER A 28 4.15 4.11 15.15
C SER A 28 4.99 2.82 15.15
N GLY A 29 5.74 2.57 14.07
CA GLY A 29 6.57 1.37 13.88
C GLY A 29 5.83 0.08 13.51
N ALA A 30 4.49 0.04 13.54
CA ALA A 30 3.72 -1.12 13.06
C ALA A 30 3.50 -1.06 11.54
N ASN A 31 3.56 -2.20 10.86
CA ASN A 31 3.10 -2.33 9.48
C ASN A 31 1.60 -2.08 9.38
N PHE A 32 1.13 -1.45 8.30
CA PHE A 32 -0.29 -1.28 8.01
C PHE A 32 -0.62 -1.90 6.66
N ALA A 33 -1.41 -2.96 6.67
CA ALA A 33 -1.88 -3.62 5.46
C ALA A 33 -3.39 -3.45 5.33
N VAL A 34 -3.85 -3.19 4.11
CA VAL A 34 -5.26 -3.22 3.72
C VAL A 34 -5.48 -4.41 2.80
N VAL A 35 -6.59 -5.10 3.01
CA VAL A 35 -7.11 -6.13 2.12
C VAL A 35 -8.49 -5.67 1.70
N LEU A 36 -8.62 -5.26 0.44
CA LEU A 36 -9.87 -4.87 -0.16
C LEU A 36 -10.40 -6.01 -1.02
N ILE A 37 -11.69 -6.28 -0.90
CA ILE A 37 -12.41 -7.20 -1.79
C ILE A 37 -13.63 -6.44 -2.29
N SER A 38 -13.77 -6.28 -3.61
CA SER A 38 -14.85 -5.49 -4.20
C SER A 38 -15.14 -5.91 -5.64
N ASP A 39 -16.40 -6.05 -6.01
CA ASP A 39 -16.82 -6.27 -7.41
C ASP A 39 -17.10 -4.95 -8.16
N GLU A 40 -17.01 -3.80 -7.48
CA GLU A 40 -17.08 -2.45 -8.06
C GLU A 40 -15.78 -1.65 -7.89
N ASP A 41 -15.64 -0.55 -8.64
CA ASP A 41 -14.67 0.51 -8.33
C ASP A 41 -15.13 1.38 -7.16
N GLU A 42 -14.18 2.12 -6.62
CA GLU A 42 -14.44 3.24 -5.74
C GLU A 42 -15.49 4.17 -6.39
N SER A 43 -16.56 4.49 -5.68
CA SER A 43 -17.75 5.08 -6.32
C SER A 43 -17.76 6.62 -6.37
N ALA A 44 -16.92 7.29 -5.56
CA ALA A 44 -16.86 8.75 -5.46
C ALA A 44 -15.48 9.28 -5.85
N THR A 45 -15.41 10.48 -6.41
CA THR A 45 -14.18 11.07 -7.00
C THR A 45 -13.63 12.24 -6.18
N LYS A 46 -13.88 12.27 -4.86
CA LYS A 46 -13.32 13.31 -3.99
C LYS A 46 -11.85 13.01 -3.68
N GLN A 47 -11.12 14.02 -3.20
CA GLN A 47 -9.71 13.88 -2.78
C GLN A 47 -9.48 12.68 -1.83
N MET A 48 -10.36 12.47 -0.85
CA MET A 48 -10.26 11.33 0.08
C MET A 48 -10.48 9.95 -0.57
N ASN A 49 -10.86 9.88 -1.84
CA ASN A 49 -11.05 8.67 -2.62
C ASN A 49 -9.92 8.45 -3.63
N ASP A 50 -8.94 9.35 -3.68
CA ASP A 50 -7.82 9.29 -4.60
C ASP A 50 -6.67 8.44 -4.01
N PRO A 51 -6.07 7.51 -4.78
CA PRO A 51 -4.95 6.69 -4.32
C PRO A 51 -3.73 7.49 -3.85
N GLU A 52 -3.35 8.54 -4.58
CA GLU A 52 -2.15 9.33 -4.30
C GLU A 52 -2.35 10.18 -3.04
N GLU A 53 -3.56 10.71 -2.85
CA GLU A 53 -3.94 11.45 -1.63
C GLU A 53 -3.91 10.57 -0.38
N LEU A 54 -4.31 9.30 -0.49
CA LEU A 54 -4.17 8.34 0.61
C LEU A 54 -2.69 8.09 0.94
N LEU A 55 -1.83 7.90 -0.06
CA LEU A 55 -0.39 7.74 0.15
C LEU A 55 0.24 8.97 0.80
N SER A 56 -0.12 10.15 0.31
CA SER A 56 0.32 11.43 0.85
C SER A 56 -0.07 11.58 2.32
N LEU A 57 -1.33 11.26 2.67
CA LEU A 57 -1.80 11.29 4.06
C LEU A 57 -1.00 10.34 4.97
N ILE A 58 -0.72 9.12 4.50
CA ILE A 58 0.05 8.13 5.27
C ILE A 58 1.49 8.60 5.45
N GLY A 59 2.13 9.09 4.39
CA GLY A 59 3.47 9.67 4.46
C GLY A 59 3.54 10.82 5.46
N ALA A 60 2.60 11.76 5.40
CA ALA A 60 2.52 12.90 6.32
C ALA A 60 2.24 12.48 7.77
N ARG A 61 1.40 11.44 7.99
CA ARG A 61 1.02 11.00 9.34
C ARG A 61 2.17 10.39 10.12
N PHE A 62 3.06 9.69 9.42
CA PHE A 62 4.07 8.83 10.00
C PHE A 62 5.49 9.22 9.56
N ASP A 63 5.68 10.48 9.17
CA ASP A 63 6.97 11.05 8.78
C ASP A 63 7.69 10.22 7.68
N GLY A 64 6.91 9.62 6.78
CA GLY A 64 7.40 8.75 5.70
C GLY A 64 7.91 7.37 6.14
N GLN A 65 7.73 6.99 7.41
CA GLN A 65 8.30 5.74 7.97
C GLN A 65 7.29 4.60 8.10
N LYS A 66 6.02 4.82 7.74
CA LYS A 66 5.01 3.76 7.82
C LYS A 66 5.10 2.83 6.63
N ASN A 67 5.46 1.57 6.89
CA ASN A 67 5.30 0.53 5.88
C ASN A 67 3.80 0.25 5.67
N PHE A 68 3.32 0.62 4.49
CA PHE A 68 1.93 0.55 4.07
C PHE A 68 1.79 -0.28 2.80
N LEU A 69 0.80 -1.17 2.80
CA LEU A 69 0.50 -2.10 1.71
C LEU A 69 -1.00 -2.13 1.45
N PHE A 70 -1.43 -2.00 0.21
CA PHE A 70 -2.84 -2.11 -0.18
C PHE A 70 -3.00 -3.29 -1.14
N ASN A 71 -3.66 -4.36 -0.71
CA ASN A 71 -3.96 -5.51 -1.55
C ASN A 71 -5.42 -5.43 -1.99
N SER A 72 -5.70 -5.85 -3.21
CA SER A 72 -7.06 -5.80 -3.78
C SER A 72 -7.41 -7.11 -4.44
N ILE A 73 -8.61 -7.62 -4.18
CA ILE A 73 -9.28 -8.64 -4.97
C ILE A 73 -10.47 -7.96 -5.63
N ILE A 74 -10.38 -7.73 -6.94
CA ILE A 74 -11.34 -6.87 -7.67
C ILE A 74 -11.79 -7.49 -8.99
N THR A 75 -12.79 -6.91 -9.64
CA THR A 75 -12.96 -7.09 -11.08
C THR A 75 -11.80 -6.40 -11.80
N ILE A 76 -10.82 -7.16 -12.27
CA ILE A 76 -9.59 -6.60 -12.84
C ILE A 76 -9.91 -5.83 -14.13
N PRO A 77 -9.45 -4.57 -14.27
CA PRO A 77 -9.53 -3.82 -15.53
C PRO A 77 -9.10 -4.64 -16.75
N GLY A 78 -10.01 -4.79 -17.72
CA GLY A 78 -9.81 -5.56 -18.95
C GLY A 78 -10.27 -7.02 -18.91
N ASP A 79 -10.62 -7.56 -17.74
CA ASP A 79 -11.22 -8.90 -17.61
C ASP A 79 -12.71 -8.88 -17.95
N THR A 80 -13.02 -8.88 -19.25
CA THR A 80 -14.40 -8.82 -19.77
C THR A 80 -15.23 -10.05 -19.40
N ALA A 81 -14.59 -11.21 -19.22
CA ALA A 81 -15.24 -12.43 -18.80
C ALA A 81 -15.73 -12.32 -17.35
N CYS A 82 -14.89 -11.82 -16.45
CA CYS A 82 -15.29 -11.54 -15.07
C CYS A 82 -16.37 -10.47 -15.01
N ARG A 83 -16.19 -9.38 -15.76
CA ARG A 83 -17.12 -8.24 -15.80
C ARG A 83 -18.52 -8.57 -16.31
N SER A 84 -18.66 -9.59 -17.16
CA SER A 84 -19.95 -10.02 -17.70
C SER A 84 -20.69 -11.01 -16.81
N THR A 85 -20.04 -11.55 -15.77
CA THR A 85 -20.59 -12.58 -14.89
C THR A 85 -20.75 -12.11 -13.46
N ASN A 86 -19.65 -11.97 -12.72
CA ASN A 86 -19.67 -11.68 -11.28
C ASN A 86 -19.22 -10.24 -10.96
N GLY A 87 -18.54 -9.55 -11.89
CA GLY A 87 -18.04 -8.21 -11.67
C GLY A 87 -19.02 -7.12 -12.09
N TYR A 88 -19.37 -6.19 -11.19
CA TYR A 88 -20.28 -5.09 -11.51
C TYR A 88 -19.58 -3.84 -12.08
N SER A 89 -18.33 -3.56 -11.76
CA SER A 89 -17.48 -2.59 -12.49
C SER A 89 -16.00 -2.89 -12.31
N TYR A 90 -15.15 -2.40 -13.21
CA TYR A 90 -13.69 -2.59 -13.10
C TYR A 90 -13.14 -1.75 -11.96
N GLY A 91 -12.39 -2.34 -11.03
CA GLY A 91 -11.79 -1.65 -9.88
C GLY A 91 -10.54 -0.85 -10.24
N GLU A 92 -10.64 0.10 -11.17
CA GLU A 92 -9.52 0.87 -11.72
C GLU A 92 -8.66 1.53 -10.62
N ARG A 93 -9.29 2.24 -9.67
CA ARG A 93 -8.52 2.95 -8.64
C ARG A 93 -7.96 2.03 -7.58
N TYR A 94 -8.63 0.92 -7.32
CA TYR A 94 -8.10 -0.13 -6.45
C TYR A 94 -6.89 -0.81 -7.08
N LYS A 95 -6.89 -1.04 -8.41
CA LYS A 95 -5.70 -1.46 -9.15
C LYS A 95 -4.57 -0.44 -9.00
N THR A 96 -4.83 0.84 -9.26
CA THR A 96 -3.81 1.91 -9.11
C THR A 96 -3.22 1.94 -7.69
N MET A 97 -4.05 1.93 -6.66
CA MET A 97 -3.61 1.92 -5.25
C MET A 97 -2.76 0.67 -4.92
N THR A 98 -3.15 -0.49 -5.45
CA THR A 98 -2.43 -1.75 -5.26
C THR A 98 -1.07 -1.71 -5.93
N GLU A 99 -0.99 -1.26 -7.19
CA GLU A 99 0.25 -1.14 -7.94
C GLU A 99 1.19 -0.11 -7.32
N LEU A 100 0.67 1.05 -6.90
CA LEU A 100 1.48 2.07 -6.23
C LEU A 100 2.17 1.52 -4.97
N THR A 101 1.47 0.68 -4.19
CA THR A 101 2.01 0.13 -2.93
C THR A 101 2.77 -1.19 -3.08
N GLY A 102 2.86 -1.76 -4.28
CA GLY A 102 3.41 -3.11 -4.47
C GLY A 102 2.58 -4.20 -3.77
N GLY A 103 1.27 -3.97 -3.67
CA GLY A 103 0.29 -4.92 -3.15
C GLY A 103 -0.01 -6.05 -4.13
N LEU A 104 -0.67 -7.10 -3.64
CA LEU A 104 -1.17 -8.17 -4.50
C LEU A 104 -2.50 -7.74 -5.14
N LEU A 105 -2.57 -7.88 -6.47
CA LEU A 105 -3.79 -7.71 -7.25
C LEU A 105 -4.39 -9.08 -7.58
N GLY A 106 -5.59 -9.32 -7.07
CA GLY A 106 -6.39 -10.53 -7.26
C GLY A 106 -7.68 -10.25 -8.03
N SER A 107 -8.32 -11.32 -8.50
CA SER A 107 -9.61 -11.29 -9.20
C SER A 107 -10.72 -11.88 -8.34
N VAL A 108 -11.86 -11.17 -8.24
CA VAL A 108 -13.09 -11.69 -7.61
C VAL A 108 -13.67 -12.89 -8.35
N CYS A 109 -13.31 -13.05 -9.62
CA CYS A 109 -13.78 -14.17 -10.45
C CYS A 109 -12.80 -15.35 -10.50
N ALA A 110 -11.68 -15.31 -9.78
CA ALA A 110 -10.76 -16.44 -9.79
C ALA A 110 -11.38 -17.65 -9.09
N SER A 111 -11.16 -18.84 -9.65
CA SER A 111 -11.61 -20.10 -9.05
C SER A 111 -10.84 -20.47 -7.78
N ASP A 112 -9.55 -20.11 -7.70
CA ASP A 112 -8.71 -20.33 -6.53
C ASP A 112 -8.64 -19.07 -5.65
N TYR A 113 -9.64 -18.90 -4.79
CA TYR A 113 -9.66 -17.81 -3.82
C TYR A 113 -8.65 -18.02 -2.68
N ALA A 114 -8.39 -19.28 -2.31
CA ALA A 114 -7.47 -19.63 -1.23
C ALA A 114 -6.03 -19.26 -1.58
N GLY A 115 -5.61 -19.50 -2.83
CA GLY A 115 -4.30 -19.07 -3.35
C GLY A 115 -4.11 -17.57 -3.28
N GLN A 116 -5.12 -16.78 -3.68
CA GLN A 116 -5.07 -15.32 -3.61
C GLN A 116 -4.90 -14.81 -2.18
N VAL A 117 -5.71 -15.30 -1.24
CA VAL A 117 -5.63 -14.91 0.18
C VAL A 117 -4.30 -15.35 0.80
N SER A 118 -3.78 -16.52 0.42
CA SER A 118 -2.47 -16.99 0.86
C SER A 118 -1.34 -16.10 0.34
N GLY A 119 -1.39 -15.67 -0.93
CA GLY A 119 -0.46 -14.72 -1.50
C GLY A 119 -0.50 -13.35 -0.80
N ILE A 120 -1.69 -12.89 -0.41
CA ILE A 120 -1.83 -11.65 0.38
C ILE A 120 -1.18 -11.82 1.75
N ALA A 121 -1.40 -12.96 2.42
CA ALA A 121 -0.76 -13.26 3.71
C ALA A 121 0.78 -13.30 3.57
N GLU A 122 1.30 -13.83 2.47
CA GLU A 122 2.74 -13.79 2.17
C GLU A 122 3.27 -12.38 1.93
N ASN A 123 2.54 -11.54 1.18
CA ASN A 123 2.92 -10.16 0.96
C ASN A 123 2.94 -9.37 2.28
N ILE A 124 1.97 -9.61 3.18
CA ILE A 124 1.94 -9.03 4.53
C ILE A 124 3.13 -9.50 5.37
N LYS A 125 3.48 -10.79 5.34
CA LYS A 125 4.69 -11.29 6.05
C LYS A 125 5.96 -10.61 5.53
N ASN A 126 6.05 -10.40 4.22
CA ASN A 126 7.19 -9.77 3.57
C ASN A 126 7.34 -8.28 3.88
N MET A 127 6.31 -7.63 4.44
CA MET A 127 6.43 -6.25 4.93
C MET A 127 7.54 -6.10 5.98
N ALA A 128 7.89 -7.14 6.74
CA ALA A 128 9.05 -7.09 7.65
C ALA A 128 10.40 -6.82 6.94
N LYS A 129 10.44 -6.91 5.61
CA LYS A 129 11.63 -6.69 4.77
C LYS A 129 11.53 -5.45 3.88
N SER A 130 10.53 -4.59 4.08
CA SER A 130 10.30 -3.45 3.20
C SER A 130 10.10 -2.14 3.93
N PHE A 131 10.37 -1.06 3.22
CA PHE A 131 9.88 0.28 3.54
C PHE A 131 8.91 0.76 2.47
N THR A 132 7.96 1.59 2.86
CA THR A 132 7.08 2.31 1.93
C THR A 132 7.54 3.75 1.86
N LEU A 133 7.86 4.20 0.65
CA LEU A 133 8.20 5.58 0.32
C LEU A 133 6.91 6.41 0.24
N SER A 134 7.00 7.71 0.45
CA SER A 134 5.86 8.64 0.32
C SER A 134 5.48 8.90 -1.14
N CYS A 135 6.39 8.63 -2.08
CA CYS A 135 6.20 8.81 -3.52
C CYS A 135 7.16 7.90 -4.31
N PRO A 136 6.84 7.56 -5.58
CA PRO A 136 7.75 6.79 -6.42
C PRO A 136 9.08 7.52 -6.64
N PRO A 137 10.24 6.89 -6.40
CA PRO A 137 11.53 7.56 -6.51
C PRO A 137 11.99 7.68 -7.96
N ILE A 138 12.78 8.72 -8.26
CA ILE A 138 13.42 8.89 -9.56
C ILE A 138 14.52 7.83 -9.72
N ALA A 139 14.32 6.88 -10.64
CA ALA A 139 15.20 5.73 -10.83
C ALA A 139 16.69 6.11 -11.03
N ALA A 140 16.97 7.20 -11.73
CA ALA A 140 18.33 7.67 -11.99
C ALA A 140 19.08 8.18 -10.74
N MET A 141 18.35 8.51 -9.66
CA MET A 141 18.94 9.07 -8.43
C MET A 141 19.05 8.03 -7.30
N GLY A 142 18.26 6.95 -7.38
CA GLY A 142 18.24 5.88 -6.39
C GLY A 142 17.71 6.30 -5.01
N VAL A 143 17.82 5.38 -4.06
CA VAL A 143 17.44 5.60 -2.65
C VAL A 143 18.66 5.36 -1.76
N GLN A 144 18.99 6.33 -0.92
CA GLN A 144 20.01 6.16 0.11
C GLN A 144 19.35 5.73 1.41
N VAL A 145 19.84 4.64 2.00
CA VAL A 145 19.33 4.09 3.25
C VAL A 145 20.36 4.29 4.34
N PHE A 146 19.94 4.87 5.46
CA PHE A 146 20.76 5.03 6.66
C PHE A 146 20.12 4.24 7.79
N ARG A 147 20.94 3.52 8.56
CA ARG A 147 20.58 2.89 9.83
C ARG A 147 21.44 3.50 10.92
N ASP A 148 20.80 4.06 11.96
CA ASP A 148 21.47 4.73 13.09
C ASP A 148 22.47 5.82 12.63
N GLY A 149 22.10 6.54 11.56
CA GLY A 149 22.92 7.59 10.94
C GLY A 149 24.04 7.08 10.02
N VAL A 150 24.24 5.77 9.90
CA VAL A 150 25.25 5.16 9.01
C VAL A 150 24.60 4.71 7.72
N GLN A 151 25.15 5.11 6.57
CA GLN A 151 24.65 4.64 5.28
C GLN A 151 24.93 3.13 5.14
N ILE A 152 23.89 2.37 4.83
CA ILE A 152 23.97 0.94 4.55
C ILE A 152 23.89 0.68 3.04
N SER A 153 24.53 -0.40 2.59
CA SER A 153 24.61 -0.79 1.18
C SER A 153 23.96 -2.15 0.90
N ASP A 154 23.01 -2.56 1.74
CA ASP A 154 22.28 -3.80 1.55
C ASP A 154 21.52 -3.78 0.22
N ALA A 155 21.48 -4.93 -0.46
CA ALA A 155 20.79 -5.03 -1.74
C ALA A 155 19.27 -4.92 -1.56
N TYR A 156 18.67 -3.99 -2.30
CA TYR A 156 17.23 -3.77 -2.33
C TYR A 156 16.69 -3.69 -3.77
N THR A 157 15.38 -3.82 -3.90
CA THR A 157 14.61 -3.59 -5.13
C THR A 157 13.52 -2.54 -4.87
N ILE A 158 13.06 -1.87 -5.92
CA ILE A 158 11.99 -0.87 -5.84
C ILE A 158 10.87 -1.26 -6.80
N ASP A 159 9.63 -1.28 -6.30
CA ASP A 159 8.40 -1.49 -7.07
C ASP A 159 7.34 -0.49 -6.60
N GLY A 160 6.93 0.45 -7.47
CA GLY A 160 6.11 1.60 -7.08
C GLY A 160 6.76 2.41 -5.96
N VAL A 161 6.10 2.48 -4.80
CA VAL A 161 6.63 3.11 -3.58
C VAL A 161 7.27 2.12 -2.61
N LYS A 162 7.36 0.83 -2.94
CA LYS A 162 7.88 -0.19 -2.05
C LYS A 162 9.38 -0.43 -2.29
N LEU A 163 10.20 -0.21 -1.27
CA LEU A 163 11.62 -0.60 -1.25
C LEU A 163 11.75 -1.92 -0.47
N SER A 164 12.19 -2.98 -1.12
CA SER A 164 12.26 -4.34 -0.53
C SER A 164 13.70 -4.86 -0.45
N PHE A 165 14.13 -5.26 0.74
CA PHE A 165 15.41 -5.92 0.97
C PHE A 165 15.31 -7.43 0.76
N THR A 166 16.43 -8.04 0.37
CA THR A 166 16.54 -9.51 0.27
C THR A 166 16.53 -10.18 1.64
N GLN A 167 17.13 -9.53 2.64
CA GLN A 167 17.17 -9.98 4.03
C GLN A 167 16.17 -9.21 4.90
N PRO A 168 15.72 -9.79 6.03
CA PRO A 168 15.00 -9.04 7.05
C PRO A 168 15.73 -7.76 7.45
N ILE A 169 14.97 -6.69 7.67
CA ILE A 169 15.51 -5.42 8.13
C ILE A 169 15.89 -5.61 9.61
N GLU A 170 17.17 -5.42 9.92
CA GLU A 170 17.67 -5.44 11.30
C GLU A 170 17.04 -4.31 12.13
N PRO A 171 16.91 -4.46 13.46
CA PRO A 171 16.46 -3.37 14.31
C PRO A 171 17.39 -2.14 14.23
N GLY A 172 16.81 -0.94 14.22
CA GLY A 172 17.55 0.33 14.22
C GLY A 172 16.67 1.49 13.74
N ASP A 173 17.20 2.71 13.85
CA ASP A 173 16.51 3.90 13.34
C ASP A 173 16.85 4.10 11.85
N TYR A 174 15.86 3.96 10.98
CA TYR A 174 16.03 4.07 9.54
C TYR A 174 15.67 5.44 9.00
N GLN A 175 16.53 5.96 8.12
CA GLN A 175 16.27 7.17 7.33
C GLN A 175 16.47 6.87 5.84
N LEU A 176 15.48 7.22 5.03
CA LEU A 176 15.50 7.06 3.59
C LEU A 176 15.63 8.45 2.94
N LYS A 177 16.61 8.63 2.06
CA LYS A 177 16.78 9.85 1.25
C LYS A 177 16.62 9.52 -0.22
N TYR A 178 15.68 10.18 -0.88
CA TYR A 178 15.34 10.01 -2.29
C TYR A 178 14.61 11.24 -2.83
N GLN A 179 14.47 11.31 -4.14
CA GLN A 179 13.71 12.37 -4.83
C GLN A 179 12.57 11.75 -5.62
N CYS A 180 11.45 12.47 -5.72
CA CYS A 180 10.34 12.15 -6.59
C CYS A 180 9.96 13.34 -7.47
N LEU A 181 9.30 13.04 -8.59
CA LEU A 181 8.70 14.07 -9.43
C LEU A 181 7.53 14.70 -8.65
N LYS A 182 7.47 16.03 -8.65
CA LYS A 182 6.32 16.78 -8.12
C LYS A 182 5.17 16.79 -9.12
#